data_AF-A0A5B0KRN7-F1
#
_entry.id   AF-A0A5B0KRN7-F1
#
_cell.length_a   1.000
_cell.length_b   1.000
_cell.length_c   1.000
_cell.angle_alpha   90.00
_cell.angle_beta   90.00
_cell.angle_gamma   90.00
#
_symmetry.space_group_name_H-M   'P 1'
#
loop_
_entity.id
_entity.type
_entity.pdbx_description
1 polymer ?
#
loop_
_entity_poly.entity_id
_entity_poly.type
_entity_poly.pdbx_seq_one_letter_code
_entity_poly.pdbx_strand_id
1 'polypeptide(L)' 'MVFEHEGEHASQWGAISSIAAKIGCTAETLRGWVRQAERDQGKRPGPTTDEQERIKALEREVRELR' A
#
# COMPACT_ATOMS: atom_id res chain seq x y z
N MET A 1 5.10 -8.31 9.98
CA MET A 1 4.12 -7.76 9.02
C MET A 1 4.61 -8.01 7.60
N VAL A 2 3.90 -8.86 6.84
CA VAL A 2 4.11 -9.34 5.44
C VAL A 2 5.56 -9.51 4.95
N PHE A 3 6.33 -8.42 4.82
CA PHE A 3 7.75 -8.45 4.44
C PHE A 3 8.62 -9.30 5.38
N GLU A 4 8.26 -9.39 6.66
CA GLU A 4 8.96 -10.25 7.64
C GLU A 4 8.71 -11.76 7.44
N HIS A 5 7.60 -12.13 6.80
CA HIS A 5 7.27 -13.55 6.51
C HIS A 5 7.45 -13.90 5.03
N GLU A 6 8.04 -13.01 4.22
CA GLU A 6 8.20 -13.24 2.77
C GLU A 6 9.11 -14.44 2.47
N GLY A 7 10.04 -14.78 3.38
CA GLY A 7 10.88 -15.98 3.31
C GLY A 7 10.24 -17.27 3.85
N GLU A 8 9.14 -17.17 4.59
CA GLU A 8 8.43 -18.32 5.19
C GLU A 8 7.32 -18.87 4.27
N HIS A 9 7.00 -18.14 3.20
CA HIS A 9 5.95 -18.49 2.27
C HIS A 9 6.49 -18.53 0.84
N ALA A 10 6.06 -19.54 0.06
CA ALA A 10 6.51 -19.76 -1.31
C ALA A 10 6.20 -18.60 -2.28
N SER A 11 5.38 -17.63 -1.86
CA SER A 11 5.09 -16.42 -2.63
C SER A 11 4.55 -15.30 -1.72
N GLN A 12 4.73 -14.05 -2.15
CA GLN A 12 4.12 -12.87 -1.52
C GLN A 12 2.58 -13.05 -1.38
N TRP A 13 1.93 -13.69 -2.34
CA TRP A 13 0.50 -13.99 -2.28
C TRP A 13 0.14 -14.99 -1.17
N GLY A 14 0.99 -16.01 -0.94
CA GLY A 14 0.84 -16.93 0.18
C GLY A 14 0.95 -16.22 1.53
N ALA A 15 1.94 -15.33 1.68
CA ALA A 15 2.10 -14.50 2.87
C ALA A 15 0.89 -13.58 3.11
N ILE A 16 0.42 -12.88 2.06
CA ILE A 16 -0.76 -12.01 2.10
C ILE A 16 -1.99 -12.82 2.53
N SER A 17 -2.24 -13.99 1.93
CA SER A 17 -3.42 -14.80 2.23
C SER A 17 -3.41 -15.31 3.68
N SER A 18 -2.25 -15.77 4.17
CA SER A 18 -2.10 -16.24 5.55
C SER A 18 -2.32 -15.11 6.57
N ILE A 19 -1.74 -13.94 6.33
CA ILE A 19 -1.81 -12.80 7.24
C ILE A 19 -3.21 -12.17 7.22
N ALA A 20 -3.83 -12.06 6.04
CA ALA A 20 -5.20 -11.56 5.92
C ALA A 20 -6.18 -12.41 6.74
N ALA A 21 -6.06 -13.74 6.66
CA ALA A 21 -6.85 -14.67 7.47
C ALA A 21 -6.62 -14.50 8.99
N LYS A 22 -5.38 -14.23 9.42
CA LYS A 22 -5.04 -14.01 10.84
C LYS A 22 -5.60 -12.70 11.40
N ILE A 23 -5.62 -11.64 10.59
CA ILE A 23 -6.03 -10.28 11.01
C ILE A 23 -7.54 -10.06 10.78
N GLY A 24 -8.20 -10.93 10.02
CA GLY A 24 -9.64 -10.84 9.74
C GLY A 24 -9.98 -9.83 8.65
N CYS A 25 -9.07 -9.58 7.71
CA CYS A 25 -9.33 -8.77 6.52
C CYS A 25 -9.31 -9.64 5.25
N THR A 26 -9.77 -9.10 4.13
CA THR A 26 -9.62 -9.80 2.85
C THR A 26 -8.17 -9.72 2.37
N ALA A 27 -7.73 -10.75 1.64
CA ALA A 27 -6.40 -10.79 1.03
C ALA A 27 -6.19 -9.63 0.04
N GLU A 28 -7.26 -9.18 -0.63
CA GLU A 28 -7.21 -8.06 -1.56
C GLU A 28 -6.97 -6.72 -0.86
N THR A 29 -7.61 -6.49 0.30
CA THR A 29 -7.34 -5.30 1.12
C THR A 29 -5.88 -5.25 1.54
N LEU A 30 -5.35 -6.36 2.07
CA LEU A 30 -3.96 -6.42 2.50
C LEU A 30 -2.99 -6.27 1.32
N ARG A 31 -3.30 -6.86 0.15
CA ARG A 31 -2.51 -6.67 -1.07
C ARG A 31 -2.47 -5.21 -1.51
N GLY A 32 -3.56 -4.47 -1.35
CA GLY A 32 -3.60 -3.04 -1.61
C GLY A 32 -2.59 -2.28 -0.74
N TRP A 33 -2.59 -2.55 0.56
CA TRP A 33 -1.64 -1.94 1.51
C TRP A 33 -0.19 -2.31 1.22
N VAL A 34 0.08 -3.59 0.92
CA VAL A 34 1.43 -4.04 0.56
C VAL A 34 1.93 -3.29 -0.68
N ARG A 35 1.10 -3.15 -1.71
CA ARG A 35 1.47 -2.41 -2.93
C ARG A 35 1.70 -0.93 -2.68
N GLN A 36 0.93 -0.32 -1.78
CA GLN A 36 1.15 1.06 -1.41
C GLN A 36 2.48 1.23 -0.67
N ALA A 37 2.77 0.33 0.28
CA ALA A 37 4.06 0.31 0.97
C ALA A 37 5.25 0.04 0.02
N GLU A 38 5.07 -0.78 -1.02
CA GLU A 38 6.07 -0.97 -2.09
C GLU A 38 6.34 0.34 -2.85
N ARG A 39 5.30 1.13 -3.15
CA ARG A 39 5.46 2.45 -3.81
C ARG A 39 6.15 3.45 -2.89
N ASP A 40 5.75 3.50 -1.63
CA ASP A 40 6.35 4.38 -0.61
C ASP A 40 7.85 4.09 -0.41
N GLN A 41 8.28 2.85 -0.66
CA GLN A 41 9.69 2.43 -0.64
C GLN A 41 10.40 2.53 -2.01
N GLY A 42 9.72 3.03 -3.05
CA GLY A 42 10.27 3.13 -4.41
C GLY A 42 10.46 1.79 -5.12
N LYS A 43 9.94 0.69 -4.59
CA LYS A 43 10.04 -0.67 -5.17
C LYS A 43 9.04 -0.89 -6.30
N ARG A 44 8.02 -0.04 -6.41
CA ARG A 44 6.96 -0.14 -7.41
C ARG A 44 6.62 1.25 -7.97
N PRO A 45 6.36 1.38 -9.29
CA PRO A 45 5.91 2.65 -9.84
C PRO A 45 4.51 3.03 -9.34
N GLY A 46 4.29 4.35 -9.24
CA GLY A 46 3.05 4.97 -8.79
C GLY A 46 3.31 6.02 -7.70
N PRO A 47 2.33 6.88 -7.41
CA PRO A 47 2.50 7.93 -6.41
C PRO A 47 2.56 7.33 -5.02
N THR A 48 3.54 7.78 -4.25
CA THR A 48 3.62 7.54 -2.81
C THR A 48 2.44 8.17 -2.09
N THR A 49 2.24 7.75 -0.86
CA THR A 49 1.22 8.32 0.03
C THR A 49 1.46 9.82 0.25
N ASP A 50 2.72 10.25 0.39
CA ASP A 50 3.10 11.67 0.51
C ASP A 50 2.74 12.47 -0.75
N GLU A 51 3.09 11.95 -1.93
CA GLU A 51 2.75 12.60 -3.20
C GLU A 51 1.23 12.75 -3.38
N GLN A 52 0.44 11.74 -2.99
CA GLN A 52 -1.02 11.82 -3.05
C GLN A 52 -1.58 12.89 -2.12
N GLU A 53 -1.07 13.01 -0.90
CA GLU A 53 -1.50 14.06 0.04
C GLU A 53 -1.11 15.45 -0.47
N ARG A 54 0.08 15.60 -1.05
CA ARG A 54 0.51 16.85 -1.66
C ARG A 54 -0.37 17.25 -2.85
N ILE A 55 -0.74 16.30 -3.71
CA ILE A 55 -1.66 16.55 -4.83
C ILE A 55 -3.01 17.04 -4.29
N LYS A 56 -3.59 16.38 -3.30
CA LYS A 56 -4.86 16.81 -2.69
C LYS A 56 -4.78 18.21 -2.09
N ALA A 57 -3.67 18.53 -1.41
CA ALA A 57 -3.46 19.86 -0.84
C ALA A 57 -3.39 20.94 -1.92
N LEU A 58 -2.67 20.67 -3.01
CA LEU A 58 -2.58 21.57 -4.16
C LEU A 58 -3.92 21.72 -4.89
N GLU A 59 -4.65 20.63 -5.10
CA GLU A 59 -6.00 20.68 -5.70
C GLU A 59 -6.97 21.53 -4.87
N ARG A 60 -6.86 21.45 -3.55
CA ARG A 60 -7.63 22.30 -2.64
C ARG A 60 -7.23 23.77 -2.76
N GLU A 61 -5.93 24.08 -2.70
CA GLU A 61 -5.43 25.45 -2.82
C GLU A 61 -5.85 26.09 -4.16
N VAL A 62 -5.70 25.36 -5.27
CA VAL A 62 -6.13 25.82 -6.62
C VAL A 62 -7.63 26.09 -6.68
N ARG A 63 -8.44 25.31 -5.97
CA ARG A 63 -9.89 25.53 -5.89
C ARG A 63 -10.25 26.78 -5.08
N GLU A 64 -9.51 27.08 -4.02
CA GLU A 64 -9.75 28.26 -3.16
C GLU A 64 -9.24 29.56 -3.80
N LEU A 65 -8.28 29.47 -4.72
CA LEU A 65 -7.72 30.62 -5.47
C LEU A 65 -8.50 30.98 -6.74
N ARG A 66 -9.51 30.20 -7.14
CA ARG A 66 -10.36 30.45 -8.31
C ARG A 66 -11.76 30.85 -7.89
#